data_AF-A0A498SWF5-F1
#
_entry.id   AF-A0A498SWF5-F1
#
_cell.length_a   1.000
_cell.length_b   1.000
_cell.length_c   1.000
_cell.angle_alpha   90.00
_cell.angle_beta   90.00
_cell.angle_gamma   90.00
#
_symmetry.space_group_name_H-M   'P 1'
#
loop_
_entity.id
_entity.type
_entity.pdbx_description
1 polymer ?
#
loop_
_entity_poly.entity_id
_entity_poly.type
_entity_poly.pdbx_seq_one_letter_code
_entity_poly.pdbx_strand_id
1 'polypeptide(L)'
;GLEEQAGVVTGTGGIPALQIQIRDGHGILGNTVTHASIGQPLTLDIVLENTEIYDFYAHSCMAHDGSNSTDALVQIIDANGGT
;
A
#
# COMPACT_ATOMS: atom_id res chain seq x y z
N GLY A 1 -0.72 -39.21 14.07
CA GLY A 1 -0.22 -37.83 14.11
C GLY A 1 -0.09 -37.39 12.68
N LEU A 2 -0.83 -36.35 12.30
CA LEU A 2 -0.69 -35.70 11.00
C LEU A 2 0.32 -34.58 11.21
N GLU A 3 1.60 -34.89 11.01
CA GLU A 3 2.62 -33.86 10.92
C GLU A 3 2.48 -33.23 9.54
N GLU A 4 1.97 -32.00 9.52
CA GLU A 4 1.87 -31.16 8.34
C GLU A 4 3.28 -30.90 7.83
N GLN A 5 3.67 -31.64 6.80
CA GLN A 5 4.92 -31.43 6.10
C GLN A 5 4.79 -30.14 5.31
N ALA A 6 5.20 -29.03 5.94
CA ALA A 6 5.38 -27.75 5.27
C ALA A 6 6.48 -27.92 4.20
N GLY A 7 6.06 -28.34 3.01
CA GLY A 7 6.90 -28.45 1.84
C GLY A 7 7.46 -27.07 1.52
N VAL A 8 8.76 -26.97 1.35
CA VAL A 8 9.38 -25.74 0.85
C VAL A 8 8.87 -25.51 -0.57
N VAL A 9 8.00 -24.51 -0.73
CA VAL A 9 7.52 -24.06 -2.04
C VAL A 9 8.61 -23.15 -2.61
N THR A 10 9.46 -23.70 -3.48
CA THR A 10 10.38 -22.89 -4.29
C THR A 10 9.68 -22.52 -5.60
N GLY A 11 9.12 -21.31 -5.67
CA GLY A 11 8.68 -20.71 -6.92
C GLY A 11 9.77 -19.84 -7.53
N THR A 12 9.93 -19.88 -8.85
CA THR A 12 10.77 -18.92 -9.57
C THR A 12 9.97 -17.64 -9.81
N GLY A 13 9.74 -16.86 -8.74
CA GLY A 13 9.04 -15.59 -8.85
C GLY A 13 9.94 -14.53 -9.48
N GLY A 14 9.39 -13.76 -10.43
CA GLY A 14 10.03 -12.53 -10.90
C GLY A 14 10.21 -11.50 -9.76
N ILE A 15 11.02 -10.46 -9.99
CA ILE A 15 11.14 -9.37 -9.01
C ILE A 15 9.78 -8.68 -8.90
N PRO A 16 9.16 -8.61 -7.69
CA PRO A 16 7.90 -7.92 -7.51
C PRO A 16 8.07 -6.43 -7.80
N ALA A 17 7.11 -5.83 -8.47
CA ALA A 17 7.08 -4.39 -8.69
C ALA A 17 5.90 -3.79 -7.94
N LEU A 18 6.17 -2.76 -7.14
CA LEU A 18 5.14 -2.05 -6.39
C LEU A 18 4.85 -0.73 -7.09
N GLN A 19 3.58 -0.50 -7.41
CA GLN A 19 3.09 0.77 -7.90
C GLN A 19 2.16 1.40 -6.87
N ILE A 20 2.35 2.69 -6.61
CA ILE A 20 1.52 3.48 -5.71
C ILE A 20 0.97 4.68 -6.48
N GLN A 21 -0.34 4.90 -6.40
CA GLN A 21 -1.03 6.02 -7.02
C GLN A 21 -2.06 6.64 -6.07
N ILE A 22 -2.30 7.95 -6.21
CA ILE A 22 -3.41 8.63 -5.54
C ILE A 22 -4.50 8.88 -6.57
N ARG A 23 -5.72 8.42 -6.28
CA ARG A 23 -6.90 8.53 -7.15
C ARG A 23 -7.98 9.38 -6.54
N ASP A 24 -8.78 10.01 -7.40
CA ASP A 24 -9.94 10.81 -6.99
C ASP A 24 -11.10 9.91 -6.55
N GLY A 25 -11.78 10.31 -5.48
CA GLY A 25 -12.94 9.59 -4.96
C GLY A 25 -12.59 8.39 -4.08
N HIS A 26 -13.57 7.52 -3.89
CA HIS A 26 -13.46 6.28 -3.14
C HIS A 26 -13.45 5.08 -4.09
N GLY A 27 -12.32 4.39 -4.18
CA GLY A 27 -12.13 3.20 -5.02
C GLY A 27 -11.09 3.36 -6.13
N ILE A 28 -10.79 2.26 -6.82
CA ILE A 28 -9.70 2.16 -7.80
C ILE A 28 -10.04 2.69 -9.20
N LEU A 29 -11.28 3.14 -9.41
CA LEU A 29 -11.75 3.62 -10.71
C LEU A 29 -11.50 5.12 -10.95
N GLY A 30 -11.05 5.84 -9.92
CA GLY A 30 -10.73 7.27 -10.00
C GLY A 30 -9.53 7.57 -10.89
N ASN A 31 -9.53 8.77 -11.49
CA ASN A 31 -8.37 9.29 -12.21
C ASN A 31 -7.23 9.60 -11.24
N THR A 32 -5.99 9.49 -11.71
CA THR A 32 -4.81 9.92 -10.95
C THR A 32 -4.89 11.40 -10.62
N VAL A 33 -4.64 11.75 -9.36
CA VAL A 33 -4.74 13.11 -8.84
C VAL A 33 -3.37 13.78 -8.86
N THR A 34 -3.31 15.00 -9.41
CA THR A 34 -2.13 15.88 -9.30
C THR A 34 -2.36 17.06 -8.35
N HIS A 35 -3.61 17.38 -8.04
CA HIS A 35 -4.02 18.45 -7.12
C HIS A 35 -5.25 18.01 -6.34
N ALA A 36 -5.25 18.23 -5.03
CA ALA A 36 -6.38 17.90 -4.15
C ALA A 36 -6.92 19.15 -3.45
N SER A 37 -8.22 19.16 -3.16
CA SER A 37 -8.88 20.20 -2.36
C SER A 37 -9.21 19.69 -0.96
N ILE A 38 -9.34 20.60 0.01
CA ILE A 38 -9.79 20.24 1.36
C ILE A 38 -11.18 19.60 1.28
N GLY A 39 -11.34 18.44 1.90
CA GLY A 39 -12.58 17.66 1.90
C GLY A 39 -12.79 16.79 0.66
N GLN A 40 -11.89 16.83 -0.32
CA GLN A 40 -11.92 15.91 -1.45
C GLN A 40 -11.55 14.49 -0.97
N PRO A 41 -12.41 13.48 -1.17
CA PRO A 41 -12.05 12.10 -0.91
C PRO A 41 -10.96 11.64 -1.87
N LEU A 42 -9.93 10.99 -1.34
CA LEU A 42 -8.83 10.42 -2.10
C LEU A 42 -8.70 8.93 -1.78
N THR A 43 -8.26 8.16 -2.77
CA THR A 43 -7.92 6.74 -2.62
C THR A 43 -6.42 6.54 -2.83
N LEU A 44 -5.76 5.90 -1.88
CA LEU A 44 -4.41 5.37 -2.06
C LEU A 44 -4.51 3.99 -2.71
N ASP A 45 -4.15 3.91 -3.99
CA ASP A 45 -4.16 2.68 -4.77
C ASP A 45 -2.75 2.07 -4.78
N ILE A 46 -2.63 0.85 -4.26
CA ILE A 46 -1.36 0.11 -4.18
C ILE A 46 -1.53 -1.18 -4.98
N VAL A 47 -0.72 -1.34 -6.02
CA VAL A 47 -0.75 -2.51 -6.90
C VAL A 47 0.59 -3.21 -6.81
N LEU A 48 0.55 -4.49 -6.47
CA LEU A 48 1.69 -5.40 -6.61
C LEU A 48 1.59 -6.08 -7.97
N GLU A 49 2.62 -5.93 -8.78
CA GLU A 49 2.80 -6.66 -10.03
C GLU A 49 3.77 -7.83 -9.81
N ASN A 50 3.67 -8.87 -10.65
CA ASN A 50 4.46 -10.11 -10.52
C ASN A 50 4.21 -10.84 -9.19
N THR A 51 2.94 -11.02 -8.82
CA THR A 51 2.49 -11.55 -7.52
C THR A 51 2.55 -13.08 -7.38
N GLU A 52 3.23 -13.79 -8.29
CA GLU A 52 3.14 -15.26 -8.41
C GLU A 52 3.31 -16.01 -7.08
N ILE A 53 4.23 -15.54 -6.25
CA ILE A 53 4.48 -16.07 -4.89
C ILE A 53 4.47 -14.98 -3.81
N TYR A 54 4.07 -13.76 -4.18
CA TYR A 54 4.16 -12.59 -3.31
C TYR A 54 2.76 -12.05 -3.04
N ASP A 55 2.49 -11.83 -1.75
CA ASP A 55 1.40 -10.99 -1.29
C ASP A 55 1.99 -9.75 -0.60
N PHE A 56 1.20 -8.69 -0.47
CA PHE A 56 1.65 -7.49 0.22
C PHE A 56 0.64 -7.01 1.24
N TYR A 57 1.15 -6.30 2.25
CA TYR A 57 0.35 -5.56 3.20
C TYR A 57 1.01 -4.20 3.44
N ALA A 58 0.19 -3.17 3.61
CA ALA A 58 0.68 -1.85 4.00
C ALA A 58 0.88 -1.82 5.52
N HIS A 59 2.12 -1.93 5.98
CA HIS A 59 2.44 -1.89 7.42
C HIS A 59 2.15 -0.51 8.04
N SER A 60 2.45 0.57 7.32
CA SER A 60 2.24 1.94 7.79
C SER A 60 2.12 2.91 6.62
N CYS A 61 1.27 3.93 6.75
CA CYS A 61 1.17 5.02 5.78
C CYS A 61 1.23 6.36 6.50
N MET A 62 2.06 7.27 5.99
CA MET A 62 2.32 8.58 6.58
C MET A 62 2.24 9.66 5.51
N ALA A 63 1.56 10.77 5.80
CA ALA A 63 1.61 11.98 5.00
C ALA A 63 2.64 12.95 5.59
N HIS A 64 3.47 13.50 4.72
CA HIS A 64 4.44 14.55 5.03
C HIS A 64 4.14 15.79 4.17
N ASP A 65 4.29 16.98 4.75
CA ASP A 65 4.16 18.24 4.01
C ASP A 65 5.42 18.64 3.23
N GLY A 66 6.48 17.81 3.29
CA GLY A 66 7.77 18.06 2.63
C GLY A 66 8.73 18.99 3.38
N SER A 67 8.34 19.49 4.56
CA SER A 67 9.19 20.38 5.39
C SER A 67 10.34 19.67 6.12
N ASN A 68 10.37 18.34 6.10
CA ASN A 68 11.29 17.48 6.89
C ASN A 68 11.19 17.71 8.41
N SER A 69 10.10 18.29 8.92
CA SER A 69 9.81 18.38 10.35
C SER A 69 9.12 17.11 10.86
N THR A 70 9.47 16.67 12.08
CA THR A 70 8.76 15.58 12.76
C THR A 70 7.33 15.94 13.11
N ASP A 71 7.04 17.24 13.28
CA ASP A 71 5.72 17.75 13.62
C ASP A 71 4.80 17.84 12.39
N ALA A 72 5.35 17.62 11.20
CA ALA A 72 4.63 17.66 9.94
C ALA A 72 4.33 16.27 9.37
N LEU A 73 4.09 15.32 10.28
CA LEU A 73 3.79 13.93 9.97
C LEU A 73 2.39 13.58 10.46
N VAL A 74 1.54 13.08 9.57
CA VAL A 74 0.22 12.54 9.91
C VAL A 74 0.19 11.05 9.57
N GLN A 75 -0.12 10.22 10.56
CA GLN A 75 -0.30 8.78 10.37
C GLN A 75 -1.69 8.50 9.79
N ILE A 76 -1.73 7.77 8.66
CA ILE A 76 -2.97 7.41 7.94
C ILE A 76 -3.38 5.96 8.25
N ILE A 77 -2.39 5.05 8.31
CA ILE A 77 -2.56 3.65 8.69
C ILE A 77 -1.55 3.37 9.81
N ASP A 78 -2.01 2.87 10.95
CA ASP A 78 -1.15 2.47 12.05
C ASP A 78 -0.48 1.11 11.81
N ALA A 79 0.46 0.74 12.69
CA ALA A 79 1.33 -0.42 12.51
C ALA A 79 0.61 -1.78 12.35
N ASN A 80 -0.71 -1.83 12.59
CA ASN A 80 -1.51 -3.05 12.47
C ASN A 80 -2.50 -3.01 11.31
N GLY A 81 -2.42 -2.03 10.40
CA GLY A 81 -3.43 -1.85 9.36
C GLY A 81 -4.76 -1.31 9.89
N GLY A 82 -4.77 -0.84 11.15
CA GLY A 82 -5.94 -0.24 11.79
C GLY A 82 -6.04 1.24 11.47
N THR A 83 -7.29 1.70 11.27
CA THR A 83 -7.66 3.12 11.23
C THR A 83 -8.12 3.59 12.60
#